data_AF-A0A929L357-F1
#
_entry.id   AF-A0A929L357-F1
#
_cell.length_a   1.000
_cell.length_b   1.000
_cell.length_c   1.000
_cell.angle_alpha   90.00
_cell.angle_beta   90.00
_cell.angle_gamma   90.00
#
_symmetry.space_group_name_H-M   'P 1'
#
loop_
_entity.id
_entity.type
_entity.pdbx_description
1 polymer ?
#
loop_
_entity_poly.entity_id
_entity_poly.type
_entity_poly.pdbx_seq_one_letter_code
_entity_poly.pdbx_strand_id
1 'polypeptide(L)'
;MKTSQSFGVHFTIKKEKAKDGVTNVYVSVTINKERIHFALKHYVKVDNWDKGRGGLKIKVPEAKETNAYLEQVKFTITTYYQQLQIAGKEVTPQLLKAMFLGEETEQTYSLSKLMDYHYETASAALTWSTLKHYAVTRRYLEKFLKEKRNTSDIRINDIDYKFIIDFETYLRNHKPKDHQRPMNNNGVMKHLIRLRKMTTLALKLTWISRDPFKNYKFRYKKVETAFLNQKELDSIKVKDFAIDRLNIVRDLFVFSCYTGLSYVDLMNLKENNITAGEDGANWIKLFRQKSNEPTNIPILPVAQQILERYRHGDRAEITGTLFPNLSNQKVNSYLKEIGFMNGIKKVLTFGVARHTFATTVTLSNNVPIETVSKMMGHTKIATTQIYARVLLKKIGDDMSMLREKLEPEFNQRPVRKRSSDIVKKVK
;
A
#
# COMPACT_ATOMS: atom_id res chain seq x y z
N MET A 1 -42.99 -11.49 -26.44
CA MET A 1 -42.05 -12.34 -25.68
C MET A 1 -42.71 -12.80 -24.39
N LYS A 2 -43.15 -14.07 -24.29
CA LYS A 2 -43.67 -14.66 -23.06
C LYS A 2 -42.58 -15.54 -22.43
N THR A 3 -41.73 -14.96 -21.59
CA THR A 3 -40.84 -15.70 -20.69
C THR A 3 -41.36 -15.54 -19.27
N SER A 4 -42.44 -16.25 -18.95
CA SER A 4 -42.85 -16.38 -17.55
C SER A 4 -41.83 -17.32 -16.89
N GLN A 5 -40.92 -16.75 -16.10
CA GLN A 5 -40.12 -17.57 -15.18
C GLN A 5 -41.09 -18.24 -14.20
N SER A 6 -41.14 -19.57 -14.20
CA SER A 6 -42.04 -20.32 -13.32
C SER A 6 -41.38 -20.49 -11.96
N PHE A 7 -41.90 -19.83 -10.93
CA PHE A 7 -41.47 -19.97 -9.53
C PHE A 7 -42.57 -20.63 -8.69
N GLY A 8 -42.20 -21.61 -7.88
CA GLY A 8 -43.15 -22.26 -6.96
C GLY A 8 -42.50 -22.85 -5.73
N VAL A 9 -43.11 -22.62 -4.57
CA VAL A 9 -42.72 -23.18 -3.27
C VAL A 9 -43.85 -24.05 -2.75
N HIS A 10 -43.57 -25.33 -2.52
CA HIS A 10 -44.54 -26.31 -2.05
C HIS A 10 -43.97 -27.10 -0.87
N PHE A 11 -44.84 -27.57 0.01
CA PHE A 11 -44.44 -28.44 1.12
C PHE A 11 -44.95 -29.85 0.91
N THR A 12 -44.16 -30.83 1.33
CA THR A 12 -44.51 -32.23 1.24
C THR A 12 -43.87 -33.01 2.37
N ILE A 13 -44.37 -34.22 2.60
CA ILE A 13 -43.77 -35.20 3.50
C ILE A 13 -43.37 -36.45 2.72
N LYS A 14 -42.33 -37.13 3.18
CA LYS A 14 -41.89 -38.42 2.63
C LYS A 14 -42.34 -39.53 3.57
N LYS A 15 -43.42 -40.23 3.20
CA LYS A 15 -44.04 -41.28 4.02
C LYS A 15 -43.08 -42.44 4.25
N GLU A 16 -42.30 -42.76 3.22
CA GLU A 16 -41.26 -43.79 3.22
C GLU A 16 -40.09 -43.51 4.18
N LYS A 17 -39.96 -42.26 4.66
CA LYS A 17 -38.94 -41.85 5.63
C LYS A 17 -39.49 -41.68 7.05
N ALA A 18 -40.73 -42.07 7.30
CA ALA A 18 -41.34 -41.95 8.61
C ALA A 18 -40.74 -42.95 9.61
N LYS A 19 -40.53 -42.49 10.85
CA LYS A 19 -40.21 -43.34 12.00
C LYS A 19 -41.32 -43.13 13.03
N ASP A 20 -41.92 -44.20 13.52
CA ASP A 20 -43.03 -44.16 14.48
C ASP A 20 -44.20 -43.25 14.04
N GLY A 21 -44.50 -43.25 12.73
CA GLY A 21 -45.56 -42.44 12.14
C GLY A 21 -45.24 -40.94 12.03
N VAL A 22 -44.02 -40.51 12.38
CA VAL A 22 -43.55 -39.12 12.31
C VAL A 22 -42.50 -38.97 11.22
N THR A 23 -42.58 -37.88 10.45
CA THR A 23 -41.62 -37.58 9.37
C THR A 23 -41.33 -36.08 9.29
N ASN A 24 -40.25 -35.73 8.60
CA ASN A 24 -39.83 -34.35 8.40
C ASN A 24 -40.65 -33.69 7.28
N VAL A 25 -40.95 -32.40 7.43
CA VAL A 25 -41.52 -31.59 6.36
C VAL A 25 -40.40 -31.16 5.40
N TYR A 26 -40.62 -31.42 4.12
CA TYR A 26 -39.74 -31.01 3.04
C TYR A 26 -40.36 -29.84 2.30
N VAL A 27 -39.53 -28.85 1.98
CA VAL A 27 -39.88 -27.80 1.04
C VAL A 27 -39.34 -28.14 -0.35
N SER A 28 -40.15 -27.85 -1.36
CA SER A 28 -39.87 -28.02 -2.78
C SER A 28 -39.85 -26.65 -3.43
N VAL A 29 -38.69 -26.25 -3.96
CA VAL A 29 -38.53 -24.99 -4.69
C VAL A 29 -38.35 -25.34 -6.17
N THR A 30 -39.19 -24.78 -7.04
CA THR A 30 -39.12 -24.95 -8.49
C THR A 30 -38.86 -23.61 -9.17
N ILE A 31 -37.84 -23.53 -10.03
CA ILE A 31 -37.57 -22.40 -10.92
C ILE A 31 -37.29 -22.94 -12.32
N ASN A 32 -38.01 -22.46 -13.35
CA ASN A 32 -37.74 -22.77 -14.76
C ASN A 32 -37.56 -24.27 -15.05
N LYS A 33 -38.45 -25.11 -14.49
CA LYS A 33 -38.45 -26.59 -14.56
C LYS A 33 -37.39 -27.31 -13.72
N GLU A 34 -36.44 -26.59 -13.15
CA GLU A 34 -35.51 -27.15 -12.16
C GLU A 34 -36.16 -27.16 -10.78
N ARG A 35 -36.08 -28.29 -10.07
CA ARG A 35 -36.71 -28.48 -8.76
C ARG A 35 -35.74 -29.11 -7.78
N ILE A 36 -35.68 -28.54 -6.58
CA ILE A 36 -34.95 -29.12 -5.45
C ILE A 36 -35.88 -29.40 -4.28
N HIS A 37 -35.45 -30.32 -3.42
CA HIS A 37 -36.10 -30.63 -2.16
C HIS A 37 -35.10 -30.55 -1.01
N PHE A 38 -35.47 -29.91 0.10
CA PHE A 38 -34.68 -29.94 1.33
C PHE A 38 -35.58 -29.99 2.56
N ALA A 39 -35.03 -30.54 3.65
CA ALA A 39 -35.78 -30.80 4.88
C ALA A 39 -35.76 -29.57 5.80
N LEU A 40 -36.88 -29.24 6.43
CA LEU A 40 -37.00 -28.11 7.35
C LEU A 40 -36.59 -28.43 8.79
N LYS A 41 -36.37 -29.72 9.09
CA LYS A 41 -36.20 -30.22 10.47
C LYS A 41 -37.42 -29.95 11.36
N HIS A 42 -38.58 -29.79 10.72
CA HIS A 42 -39.89 -29.68 11.37
C HIS A 42 -40.61 -31.03 11.22
N TYR A 43 -41.03 -31.64 12.31
CA TYR A 43 -41.55 -33.01 12.30
C TYR A 43 -43.05 -33.05 12.52
N VAL A 44 -43.75 -33.89 11.75
CA VAL A 44 -45.21 -34.03 11.76
C VAL A 44 -45.64 -35.48 11.67
N LYS A 45 -46.80 -35.81 12.25
CA LYS A 45 -47.44 -37.13 12.04
C LYS A 45 -47.96 -37.25 10.61
N VAL A 46 -47.66 -38.38 9.95
CA VAL A 46 -48.03 -38.63 8.55
C VAL A 46 -49.54 -38.51 8.33
N ASP A 47 -50.36 -39.01 9.26
CA ASP A 47 -51.82 -39.03 9.15
C ASP A 47 -52.47 -37.66 9.31
N ASN A 48 -51.74 -36.72 9.92
CA ASN A 48 -52.20 -35.35 10.14
C ASN A 48 -51.92 -34.44 8.93
N TRP A 49 -51.15 -34.91 7.95
CA TRP A 49 -50.79 -34.14 6.76
C TRP A 49 -51.92 -34.10 5.73
N ASP A 50 -52.20 -32.90 5.23
CA ASP A 50 -53.10 -32.61 4.12
C ASP A 50 -52.26 -32.36 2.86
N LYS A 51 -52.29 -33.33 1.93
CA LYS A 51 -51.48 -33.31 0.71
C LYS A 51 -51.91 -32.20 -0.27
N GLY A 52 -53.18 -31.82 -0.27
CA GLY A 52 -53.70 -30.76 -1.13
C GLY A 52 -53.32 -29.37 -0.62
N ARG A 53 -53.37 -29.16 0.70
CA ARG A 53 -52.93 -27.92 1.32
C ARG A 53 -51.40 -27.77 1.36
N GLY A 54 -50.67 -28.88 1.48
CA GLY A 54 -49.24 -28.84 1.78
C GLY A 54 -48.99 -28.38 3.21
N GLY A 55 -49.77 -28.88 4.17
CA GLY A 55 -49.69 -28.53 5.59
C GLY A 55 -50.50 -29.48 6.46
N LEU A 56 -50.68 -29.16 7.73
CA LEU A 56 -51.53 -29.97 8.63
C LEU A 56 -53.03 -29.73 8.37
N LYS A 57 -53.83 -30.78 8.59
CA LYS A 57 -55.30 -30.71 8.59
C LYS A 57 -55.77 -29.72 9.67
N ILE A 58 -56.74 -28.87 9.34
CA ILE A 58 -57.21 -27.77 10.23
C ILE A 58 -57.63 -28.24 11.63
N LYS A 59 -58.22 -29.44 11.73
CA LYS A 59 -58.73 -29.99 13.00
C LYS A 59 -57.64 -30.50 13.95
N VAL A 60 -56.37 -30.47 13.55
CA VAL A 60 -55.24 -30.96 14.35
C VAL A 60 -54.79 -29.85 15.32
N PRO A 61 -54.60 -30.12 16.62
CA PRO A 61 -54.24 -29.10 17.62
C PRO A 61 -53.02 -28.24 17.23
N GLU A 62 -51.98 -28.85 16.67
CA GLU A 62 -50.73 -28.18 16.30
C GLU A 62 -50.78 -27.52 14.90
N ALA A 63 -51.93 -27.58 14.21
CA ALA A 63 -52.06 -27.07 12.85
C ALA A 63 -51.84 -25.57 12.74
N LYS A 64 -52.29 -24.80 13.73
CA LYS A 64 -52.16 -23.33 13.73
C LYS A 64 -50.69 -22.90 13.71
N GLU A 65 -49.89 -23.45 14.61
CA GLU A 65 -48.46 -23.14 14.74
C GLU A 65 -47.66 -23.67 13.55
N THR A 66 -47.85 -24.95 13.19
CA THR A 66 -47.11 -25.57 12.08
C THR A 66 -47.42 -24.88 10.76
N ASN A 67 -48.68 -24.62 10.44
CA ASN A 67 -49.02 -23.96 9.17
C ASN A 67 -48.55 -22.50 9.13
N ALA A 68 -48.55 -21.78 10.26
CA ALA A 68 -47.97 -20.44 10.34
C ALA A 68 -46.45 -20.46 10.06
N TYR A 69 -45.72 -21.44 10.62
CA TYR A 69 -44.30 -21.64 10.33
C TYR A 69 -44.06 -21.93 8.84
N LEU A 70 -44.84 -22.82 8.22
CA LEU A 70 -44.71 -23.11 6.79
C LEU A 70 -44.99 -21.88 5.91
N GLU A 71 -45.98 -21.06 6.25
CA GLU A 71 -46.21 -19.79 5.56
C GLU A 71 -45.05 -18.80 5.74
N GLN A 72 -44.44 -18.72 6.93
CA GLN A 72 -43.24 -17.90 7.14
C GLN A 72 -42.07 -18.37 6.27
N VAL A 73 -41.83 -19.69 6.19
CA VAL A 73 -40.79 -20.28 5.34
C VAL A 73 -41.05 -19.92 3.86
N LYS A 74 -42.29 -20.05 3.39
CA LYS A 74 -42.69 -19.70 2.03
C LYS A 74 -42.47 -18.22 1.73
N PHE A 75 -42.84 -17.36 2.68
CA PHE A 75 -42.61 -15.91 2.58
C PHE A 75 -41.12 -15.60 2.44
N THR A 76 -40.27 -16.12 3.33
CA THR A 76 -38.81 -15.89 3.29
C THR A 76 -38.17 -16.30 1.96
N ILE A 77 -38.48 -17.50 1.46
CA ILE A 77 -37.93 -17.98 0.17
C ILE A 77 -38.41 -17.08 -0.99
N THR A 78 -39.67 -16.65 -0.96
CA THR A 78 -40.24 -15.73 -1.96
C THR A 78 -39.56 -14.36 -1.92
N THR A 79 -39.26 -13.83 -0.73
CA THR A 79 -38.53 -12.56 -0.58
C THR A 79 -37.12 -12.66 -1.18
N TYR A 80 -36.37 -13.74 -0.94
CA TYR A 80 -35.06 -13.93 -1.55
C TYR A 80 -35.13 -14.01 -3.08
N TYR A 81 -36.13 -14.72 -3.62
CA TYR A 81 -36.39 -14.76 -5.06
C TYR A 81 -36.59 -13.36 -5.65
N GLN A 82 -37.46 -12.55 -5.04
CA GLN A 82 -37.72 -11.18 -5.49
C GLN A 82 -36.48 -10.28 -5.40
N GLN A 83 -35.70 -10.38 -4.31
CA GLN A 83 -34.47 -9.61 -4.16
C GLN A 83 -33.44 -9.91 -5.26
N LEU A 84 -33.28 -11.18 -5.63
CA LEU A 84 -32.37 -11.59 -6.70
C LEU A 84 -32.86 -11.14 -8.07
N GLN A 85 -34.18 -11.21 -8.34
CA GLN A 85 -34.75 -10.70 -9.58
C GLN A 85 -34.57 -9.18 -9.73
N ILE A 86 -34.83 -8.41 -8.67
CA ILE A 86 -34.61 -6.94 -8.66
C ILE A 86 -33.13 -6.61 -8.90
N ALA A 87 -32.22 -7.40 -8.35
CA ALA A 87 -30.78 -7.25 -8.56
C ALA A 87 -30.30 -7.69 -9.95
N GLY A 88 -31.17 -8.20 -10.82
CA GLY A 88 -30.81 -8.71 -12.14
C GLY A 88 -29.90 -9.94 -12.11
N LYS A 89 -29.88 -10.69 -11.00
CA LYS A 89 -29.06 -11.88 -10.85
C LYS A 89 -29.80 -13.11 -11.36
N GLU A 90 -29.05 -14.08 -11.90
CA GLU A 90 -29.60 -15.39 -12.22
C GLU A 90 -30.08 -16.07 -10.93
N VAL A 91 -31.34 -16.53 -10.94
CA VAL A 91 -31.97 -17.17 -9.78
C VAL A 91 -32.02 -18.67 -10.02
N THR A 92 -31.33 -19.44 -9.19
CA THR A 92 -31.38 -20.90 -9.20
C THR A 92 -32.02 -21.43 -7.91
N PRO A 93 -32.69 -22.60 -7.94
CA PRO A 93 -33.25 -23.19 -6.72
C PRO A 93 -32.18 -23.46 -5.65
N GLN A 94 -30.98 -23.88 -6.05
CA GLN A 94 -29.83 -24.15 -5.17
C GLN A 94 -29.38 -22.89 -4.42
N LEU A 95 -29.33 -21.74 -5.11
CA LEU A 95 -28.99 -20.46 -4.48
C LEU A 95 -30.03 -20.08 -3.43
N LEU A 96 -31.33 -20.25 -3.71
CA LEU A 96 -32.38 -19.98 -2.72
C LEU A 96 -32.31 -20.90 -1.51
N LYS A 97 -32.01 -22.20 -1.71
CA LYS A 97 -31.78 -23.13 -0.61
C LYS A 97 -30.59 -22.70 0.25
N ALA A 98 -29.47 -22.35 -0.37
CA ALA A 98 -28.27 -21.96 0.35
C ALA A 98 -28.49 -20.66 1.14
N MET A 99 -29.18 -19.67 0.56
CA MET A 99 -29.60 -18.45 1.26
C MET A 99 -30.54 -18.75 2.44
N PHE A 100 -31.50 -19.66 2.27
CA PHE A 100 -32.46 -20.03 3.32
C PHE A 100 -31.82 -20.83 4.46
N LEU A 101 -30.91 -21.76 4.16
CA LEU A 101 -30.23 -22.58 5.17
C LEU A 101 -29.03 -21.87 5.81
N GLY A 102 -28.68 -20.67 5.34
CA GLY A 102 -27.49 -19.94 5.79
C GLY A 102 -26.18 -20.64 5.40
N GLU A 103 -26.22 -21.51 4.38
CA GLU A 103 -25.02 -22.15 3.83
C GLU A 103 -24.13 -21.08 3.17
N GLU A 104 -22.81 -21.29 3.19
CA GLU A 104 -21.88 -20.41 2.48
C GLU A 104 -22.18 -20.47 0.98
N THR A 105 -22.91 -19.47 0.50
CA THR A 105 -23.06 -19.24 -0.94
C THR A 105 -21.73 -18.74 -1.49
N GLU A 106 -21.43 -19.00 -2.76
CA GLU A 106 -20.31 -18.37 -3.48
C GLU A 106 -20.33 -16.82 -3.36
N GLN A 107 -21.48 -16.24 -3.02
CA GLN A 107 -21.72 -14.81 -2.81
C GLN A 107 -21.41 -14.28 -1.40
N THR A 108 -20.92 -15.08 -0.44
CA THR A 108 -20.35 -14.51 0.79
C THR A 108 -18.98 -13.92 0.49
N TYR A 109 -18.96 -12.66 0.06
CA TYR A 109 -17.73 -11.90 -0.13
C TYR A 109 -17.07 -11.64 1.23
N SER A 110 -15.96 -12.34 1.48
CA SER A 110 -15.18 -12.23 2.72
C SER A 110 -13.85 -11.50 2.50
N LEU A 111 -13.26 -11.01 3.59
CA LEU A 111 -11.97 -10.33 3.54
C LEU A 111 -10.87 -11.27 3.05
N SER A 112 -10.87 -12.54 3.44
CA SER A 112 -9.90 -13.52 2.93
C SER A 112 -10.02 -13.67 1.42
N LYS A 113 -11.23 -13.95 0.90
CA LYS A 113 -11.48 -14.10 -0.55
C LYS A 113 -11.01 -12.88 -1.34
N LEU A 114 -11.23 -11.68 -0.81
CA LEU A 114 -10.76 -10.43 -1.43
C LEU A 114 -9.23 -10.33 -1.49
N MET A 115 -8.54 -10.75 -0.43
CA MET A 115 -7.08 -10.75 -0.39
C MET A 115 -6.47 -11.80 -1.31
N ASP A 116 -7.10 -12.98 -1.41
CA ASP A 116 -6.70 -14.04 -2.33
C ASP A 116 -6.86 -13.57 -3.78
N TYR A 117 -8.04 -13.02 -4.13
CA TYR A 117 -8.27 -12.42 -5.45
C TYR A 117 -7.26 -11.32 -5.79
N HIS A 118 -6.96 -10.41 -4.85
CA HIS A 118 -5.95 -9.38 -5.06
C HIS A 118 -4.55 -9.99 -5.29
N TYR A 119 -4.19 -11.04 -4.56
CA TYR A 119 -2.90 -11.72 -4.75
C TYR A 119 -2.80 -12.35 -6.13
N GLU A 120 -3.82 -13.12 -6.53
CA GLU A 120 -3.86 -13.79 -7.85
C GLU A 120 -3.76 -12.77 -8.99
N THR A 121 -4.57 -11.71 -8.94
CA THR A 121 -4.66 -10.71 -10.02
C THR A 121 -3.50 -9.72 -10.05
N ALA A 122 -2.85 -9.43 -8.91
CA ALA A 122 -1.79 -8.42 -8.83
C ALA A 122 -0.37 -9.01 -8.73
N SER A 123 -0.22 -10.32 -8.50
CA SER A 123 1.10 -10.94 -8.30
C SER A 123 2.03 -10.81 -9.50
N ALA A 124 1.50 -10.88 -10.72
CA ALA A 124 2.29 -10.71 -11.95
C ALA A 124 2.82 -9.27 -12.15
N ALA A 125 2.09 -8.27 -11.66
CA ALA A 125 2.42 -6.86 -11.85
C ALA A 125 3.19 -6.25 -10.67
N LEU A 126 3.14 -6.86 -9.49
CA LEU A 126 3.73 -6.32 -8.27
C LEU A 126 5.05 -7.02 -7.91
N THR A 127 5.98 -6.23 -7.37
CA THR A 127 7.22 -6.80 -6.82
C THR A 127 6.93 -7.66 -5.58
N TRP A 128 7.74 -8.70 -5.38
CA TRP A 128 7.66 -9.57 -4.20
C TRP A 128 7.67 -8.79 -2.88
N SER A 129 8.49 -7.74 -2.78
CA SER A 129 8.54 -6.87 -1.59
C SER A 129 7.19 -6.22 -1.29
N THR A 130 6.46 -5.80 -2.33
CA THR A 130 5.12 -5.25 -2.22
C THR A 130 4.10 -6.31 -1.80
N LEU A 131 4.16 -7.51 -2.37
CA LEU A 131 3.28 -8.63 -2.01
C LEU A 131 3.51 -9.07 -0.55
N LYS A 132 4.77 -9.19 -0.13
CA LYS A 132 5.14 -9.47 1.26
C LYS A 132 4.49 -8.49 2.23
N HIS A 133 4.42 -7.22 1.89
CA HIS A 133 3.78 -6.19 2.69
C HIS A 133 2.26 -6.39 2.86
N TYR A 134 1.56 -6.87 1.82
CA TYR A 134 0.16 -7.29 1.95
C TYR A 134 0.01 -8.53 2.83
N ALA A 135 0.86 -9.55 2.64
CA ALA A 135 0.85 -10.75 3.47
C ALA A 135 1.13 -10.45 4.96
N VAL A 136 1.96 -9.47 5.29
CA VAL A 136 2.15 -9.01 6.68
C VAL A 136 0.86 -8.35 7.20
N THR A 137 0.20 -7.49 6.41
CA THR A 137 -1.08 -6.89 6.82
C THR A 137 -2.16 -7.96 7.04
N ARG A 138 -2.27 -8.94 6.15
CA ARG A 138 -3.19 -10.08 6.29
C ARG A 138 -3.00 -10.79 7.63
N ARG A 139 -1.76 -11.13 8.00
CA ARG A 139 -1.44 -11.75 9.29
C ARG A 139 -1.85 -10.91 10.49
N TYR A 140 -1.74 -9.58 10.42
CA TYR A 140 -2.21 -8.72 11.50
C TYR A 140 -3.74 -8.68 11.59
N LEU A 141 -4.44 -8.72 10.46
CA LEU A 141 -5.91 -8.78 10.41
C LEU A 141 -6.41 -10.11 10.96
N GLU A 142 -5.83 -11.24 10.56
CA GLU A 142 -6.17 -12.56 11.08
C GLU A 142 -5.98 -12.64 12.60
N LYS A 143 -4.87 -12.11 13.12
CA LYS A 143 -4.64 -12.01 14.57
C LYS A 143 -5.68 -11.12 15.26
N PHE A 144 -5.98 -9.96 14.69
CA PHE A 144 -7.01 -9.06 15.21
C PHE A 144 -8.38 -9.74 15.28
N LEU A 145 -8.80 -10.39 14.19
CA LEU A 145 -10.07 -11.10 14.10
C LEU A 145 -10.13 -12.23 15.15
N LYS A 146 -9.06 -13.00 15.29
CA LYS A 146 -8.98 -14.08 16.27
C LYS A 146 -9.06 -13.55 17.70
N GLU A 147 -8.27 -12.54 18.05
CA GLU A 147 -8.16 -12.04 19.42
C GLU A 147 -9.32 -11.13 19.86
N LYS A 148 -9.94 -10.39 18.93
CA LYS A 148 -10.96 -9.37 19.24
C LYS A 148 -12.37 -9.74 18.77
N ARG A 149 -12.51 -10.66 17.83
CA ARG A 149 -13.79 -11.04 17.22
C ARG A 149 -14.07 -12.55 17.26
N ASN A 150 -13.14 -13.36 17.79
CA ASN A 150 -13.24 -14.82 17.88
C ASN A 150 -13.61 -15.50 16.55
N THR A 151 -13.07 -14.98 15.44
CA THR A 151 -13.28 -15.51 14.08
C THR A 151 -11.98 -15.45 13.30
N SER A 152 -11.85 -16.30 12.28
CA SER A 152 -10.72 -16.27 11.34
C SER A 152 -10.97 -15.37 10.12
N ASP A 153 -12.22 -15.00 9.85
CA ASP A 153 -12.61 -14.19 8.69
C ASP A 153 -13.80 -13.28 9.02
N ILE A 154 -14.07 -12.32 8.12
CA ILE A 154 -15.16 -11.36 8.24
C ILE A 154 -15.78 -11.09 6.87
N ARG A 155 -17.10 -10.87 6.84
CA ARG A 155 -17.79 -10.41 5.63
C ARG A 155 -17.31 -9.00 5.29
N ILE A 156 -17.09 -8.70 4.01
CA ILE A 156 -16.57 -7.38 3.61
C ILE A 156 -17.58 -6.27 3.94
N ASN A 157 -18.88 -6.58 3.91
CA ASN A 157 -19.94 -5.64 4.30
C ASN A 157 -19.89 -5.25 5.79
N ASP A 158 -19.26 -6.07 6.65
CA ASP A 158 -19.11 -5.79 8.08
C ASP A 158 -17.84 -4.97 8.38
N ILE A 159 -17.04 -4.65 7.37
CA ILE A 159 -15.88 -3.75 7.49
C ILE A 159 -16.40 -2.32 7.39
N ASP A 160 -16.79 -1.75 8.53
CA ASP A 160 -17.27 -0.38 8.65
C ASP A 160 -16.20 0.57 9.25
N TYR A 161 -16.58 1.82 9.52
CA TYR A 161 -15.68 2.79 10.14
C TYR A 161 -15.21 2.32 11.52
N LYS A 162 -16.09 1.69 12.31
CA LYS A 162 -15.75 1.18 13.64
C LYS A 162 -14.69 0.07 13.55
N PHE A 163 -14.82 -0.85 12.59
CA PHE A 163 -13.82 -1.88 12.33
C PHE A 163 -12.43 -1.28 12.08
N ILE A 164 -12.36 -0.21 11.28
CA ILE A 164 -11.10 0.47 10.96
C ILE A 164 -10.45 1.06 12.23
N ILE A 165 -11.23 1.73 13.08
CA ILE A 165 -10.74 2.31 14.33
C ILE A 165 -10.33 1.22 15.33
N ASP A 166 -11.12 0.15 15.46
CA ASP A 166 -10.80 -0.98 16.33
C ASP A 166 -9.50 -1.66 15.87
N PHE A 167 -9.33 -1.86 14.55
CA PHE A 167 -8.12 -2.44 13.98
C PHE A 167 -6.90 -1.52 14.13
N GLU A 168 -7.05 -0.21 13.91
CA GLU A 168 -6.00 0.77 14.18
C GLU A 168 -5.54 0.70 15.66
N THR A 169 -6.49 0.69 16.58
CA THR A 169 -6.24 0.63 18.02
C THR A 169 -5.51 -0.66 18.38
N TYR A 170 -5.93 -1.78 17.79
CA TYR A 170 -5.25 -3.05 17.92
C TYR A 170 -3.80 -2.98 17.44
N LEU A 171 -3.52 -2.44 16.25
CA LEU A 171 -2.15 -2.31 15.72
C LEU A 171 -1.25 -1.44 16.60
N ARG A 172 -1.80 -0.40 17.22
CA ARG A 172 -1.06 0.49 18.14
C ARG A 172 -0.71 -0.20 19.46
N ASN A 173 -1.59 -1.07 19.95
CA ASN A 173 -1.45 -1.73 21.24
C ASN A 173 -0.79 -3.12 21.15
N HIS A 174 -0.73 -3.71 19.96
CA HIS A 174 -0.12 -5.01 19.74
C HIS A 174 1.39 -4.94 20.03
N LYS A 175 1.83 -5.75 21.00
CA LYS A 175 3.25 -5.95 21.30
C LYS A 175 3.70 -7.25 20.62
N PRO A 176 4.62 -7.18 19.64
CA PRO A 176 5.21 -8.38 19.06
C PRO A 176 5.87 -9.25 20.13
N LYS A 177 5.80 -10.57 19.97
CA LYS A 177 6.44 -11.53 20.90
C LYS A 177 7.94 -11.68 20.67
N ASP A 178 8.41 -11.36 19.47
CA ASP A 178 9.82 -11.20 19.16
C ASP A 178 10.33 -9.83 19.65
N HIS A 179 11.65 -9.63 19.74
CA HIS A 179 12.29 -8.42 20.33
C HIS A 179 12.01 -7.10 19.58
N GLN A 180 10.91 -7.01 18.83
CA GLN A 180 10.48 -5.83 18.10
C GLN A 180 9.71 -4.88 19.02
N ARG A 181 10.04 -3.59 18.89
CA ARG A 181 9.27 -2.51 19.53
C ARG A 181 7.85 -2.47 18.98
N PRO A 182 6.87 -1.94 19.76
CA PRO A 182 5.54 -1.66 19.24
C PRO A 182 5.57 -0.86 17.94
N MET A 183 4.56 -1.06 17.10
CA MET A 183 4.51 -0.45 15.78
C MET A 183 4.42 1.08 15.89
N ASN A 184 5.30 1.77 15.15
CA ASN A 184 5.22 3.23 15.09
C ASN A 184 4.02 3.70 14.26
N ASN A 185 3.64 4.97 14.42
CA ASN A 185 2.48 5.56 13.75
C ASN A 185 2.49 5.34 12.22
N ASN A 186 3.62 5.56 11.56
CA ASN A 186 3.70 5.45 10.10
C ASN A 186 3.59 3.99 9.64
N GLY A 187 4.04 3.03 10.47
CA GLY A 187 3.82 1.60 10.27
C GLY A 187 2.33 1.26 10.31
N VAL A 188 1.62 1.74 11.34
CA VAL A 188 0.17 1.55 11.48
C VAL A 188 -0.57 2.11 10.25
N MET A 189 -0.25 3.35 9.85
CA MET A 189 -0.84 3.97 8.66
C MET A 189 -0.60 3.16 7.38
N LYS A 190 0.58 2.51 7.23
CA LYS A 190 0.89 1.64 6.09
C LYS A 190 0.05 0.35 6.08
N HIS A 191 -0.37 -0.16 7.23
CA HIS A 191 -1.30 -1.29 7.26
C HIS A 191 -2.71 -0.84 6.87
N LEU A 192 -3.17 0.29 7.41
CA LEU A 192 -4.49 0.85 7.11
C LEU A 192 -4.63 1.25 5.64
N ILE A 193 -3.59 1.79 5.01
CA ILE A 193 -3.66 2.15 3.59
C ILE A 193 -3.76 0.93 2.68
N ARG A 194 -3.15 -0.20 3.07
CA ARG A 194 -3.29 -1.47 2.36
C ARG A 194 -4.69 -2.06 2.56
N LEU A 195 -5.25 -1.97 3.76
CA LEU A 195 -6.65 -2.35 3.99
C LEU A 195 -7.60 -1.48 3.15
N ARG A 196 -7.38 -0.15 3.09
CA ARG A 196 -8.13 0.75 2.22
C ARG A 196 -8.03 0.36 0.75
N LYS A 197 -6.85 -0.07 0.29
CA LYS A 197 -6.68 -0.57 -1.08
C LYS A 197 -7.56 -1.81 -1.33
N MET A 198 -7.72 -2.70 -0.34
CA MET A 198 -8.61 -3.85 -0.43
C MET A 198 -10.07 -3.40 -0.49
N THR A 199 -10.54 -2.57 0.44
CA THR A 199 -11.95 -2.11 0.43
C THR A 199 -12.27 -1.29 -0.83
N THR A 200 -11.30 -0.54 -1.35
CA THR A 200 -11.43 0.17 -2.64
C THR A 200 -11.54 -0.82 -3.81
N LEU A 201 -10.79 -1.93 -3.79
CA LEU A 201 -10.94 -3.00 -4.77
C LEU A 201 -12.33 -3.63 -4.68
N ALA A 202 -12.80 -3.95 -3.48
CA ALA A 202 -14.14 -4.48 -3.26
C ALA A 202 -15.24 -3.55 -3.79
N LEU A 203 -15.08 -2.23 -3.62
CA LEU A 203 -16.01 -1.23 -4.17
C LEU A 203 -16.01 -1.26 -5.71
N LYS A 204 -14.84 -1.35 -6.35
CA LYS A 204 -14.73 -1.45 -7.82
C LYS A 204 -15.32 -2.73 -8.38
N LEU A 205 -15.24 -3.83 -7.62
CA LEU A 205 -15.85 -5.12 -7.94
C LEU A 205 -17.34 -5.19 -7.56
N THR A 206 -17.92 -4.10 -7.06
CA THR A 206 -19.30 -4.01 -6.56
C THR A 206 -19.66 -5.00 -5.44
N TRP A 207 -18.65 -5.51 -4.72
CA TRP A 207 -18.83 -6.39 -3.56
C TRP A 207 -19.33 -5.65 -2.31
N ILE A 208 -19.09 -4.34 -2.26
CA ILE A 208 -19.65 -3.41 -1.28
C ILE A 208 -20.23 -2.18 -1.98
N SER A 209 -21.19 -1.52 -1.36
CA SER A 209 -21.85 -0.32 -1.91
C SER A 209 -21.29 1.00 -1.36
N ARG A 210 -20.52 0.97 -0.26
CA ARG A 210 -20.00 2.15 0.43
C ARG A 210 -18.52 1.97 0.79
N ASP A 211 -17.72 3.02 0.65
CA ASP A 211 -16.31 3.01 1.08
C ASP A 211 -16.23 3.20 2.61
N PRO A 212 -15.75 2.21 3.39
CA PRO A 212 -15.61 2.36 4.83
C PRO A 212 -14.51 3.36 5.24
N PHE A 213 -13.56 3.65 4.35
CA PHE A 213 -12.53 4.66 4.58
C PHE A 213 -12.95 6.07 4.18
N LYS A 214 -14.19 6.29 3.69
CA LYS A 214 -14.65 7.61 3.20
C LYS A 214 -14.39 8.74 4.20
N ASN A 215 -14.61 8.47 5.48
CA ASN A 215 -14.43 9.46 6.56
C ASN A 215 -13.12 9.27 7.35
N TYR A 216 -12.23 8.37 6.92
CA TYR A 216 -10.97 8.11 7.61
C TYR A 216 -9.84 8.99 7.05
N LYS A 217 -9.16 9.73 7.93
CA LYS A 217 -8.04 10.60 7.58
C LYS A 217 -6.70 10.02 8.04
N PHE A 218 -5.85 9.65 7.08
CA PHE A 218 -4.49 9.19 7.35
C PHE A 218 -3.62 10.33 7.88
N ARG A 219 -2.96 10.10 9.01
CA ARG A 219 -2.03 11.07 9.62
C ARG A 219 -0.64 10.45 9.74
N TYR A 220 0.30 10.91 8.93
CA TYR A 220 1.70 10.50 8.99
C TYR A 220 2.51 11.48 9.84
N LYS A 221 3.40 10.94 10.68
CA LYS A 221 4.41 11.75 11.36
C LYS A 221 5.54 12.01 10.38
N LYS A 222 5.92 13.27 10.20
CA LYS A 222 7.09 13.63 9.40
C LYS A 222 8.33 12.97 10.01
N VAL A 223 9.11 12.29 9.19
CA VAL A 223 10.38 11.70 9.60
C VAL A 223 11.47 12.53 8.95
N GLU A 224 12.34 13.14 9.76
CA GLU A 224 13.51 13.80 9.24
C GLU A 224 14.52 12.77 8.77
N THR A 225 14.93 12.88 7.52
CA THR A 225 15.93 12.01 6.92
C THR A 225 17.31 12.61 7.13
N ALA A 226 18.20 11.84 7.74
CA ALA A 226 19.59 12.25 7.91
C ALA A 226 20.30 12.38 6.55
N PHE A 227 21.21 13.35 6.47
CA PHE A 227 22.21 13.52 5.43
C PHE A 227 23.53 13.92 6.09
N LEU A 228 24.65 13.69 5.41
CA LEU A 228 25.97 14.09 5.89
C LEU A 228 26.27 15.51 5.45
N ASN A 229 26.86 16.32 6.33
CA ASN A 229 27.50 17.56 5.89
C ASN A 229 28.85 17.28 5.23
N GLN A 230 29.48 18.31 4.65
CA GLN A 230 30.74 18.14 3.92
C GLN A 230 31.86 17.54 4.78
N LYS A 231 32.03 18.01 6.03
CA LYS A 231 33.05 17.48 6.96
C LYS A 231 32.82 16.00 7.28
N GLU A 232 31.58 15.60 7.55
CA GLU A 232 31.22 14.21 7.82
C GLU A 232 31.43 13.34 6.58
N LEU A 233 31.04 13.80 5.39
CA LEU A 233 31.26 13.08 4.12
C LEU A 233 32.76 12.89 3.85
N ASP A 234 33.57 13.94 4.02
CA ASP A 234 35.01 13.88 3.83
C ASP A 234 35.67 12.94 4.84
N SER A 235 35.22 12.93 6.10
CA SER A 235 35.73 11.99 7.11
C SER A 235 35.56 10.53 6.71
N ILE A 236 34.39 10.15 6.18
CA ILE A 236 34.14 8.79 5.69
C ILE A 236 34.97 8.51 4.43
N LYS A 237 35.05 9.48 3.52
CA LYS A 237 35.72 9.34 2.22
C LYS A 237 37.20 8.99 2.37
N VAL A 238 37.91 9.65 3.27
CA VAL A 238 39.36 9.47 3.45
C VAL A 238 39.72 8.36 4.45
N LYS A 239 38.75 7.88 5.22
CA LYS A 239 39.01 6.88 6.26
C LYS A 239 39.35 5.54 5.64
N ASP A 240 40.58 5.07 5.85
CA ASP A 240 40.97 3.70 5.56
C ASP A 240 40.70 2.79 6.76
N PHE A 241 40.05 1.65 6.50
CA PHE A 241 39.71 0.66 7.51
C PHE A 241 40.62 -0.56 7.35
N ALA A 242 41.09 -1.12 8.47
CA ALA A 242 41.86 -2.37 8.45
C ALA A 242 41.05 -3.58 7.95
N ILE A 243 39.73 -3.45 7.79
CA ILE A 243 38.82 -4.53 7.38
C ILE A 243 38.27 -4.20 5.98
N ASP A 244 38.64 -5.00 4.97
CA ASP A 244 38.26 -4.77 3.56
C ASP A 244 36.76 -4.66 3.33
N ARG A 245 35.94 -5.44 4.06
CA ARG A 245 34.47 -5.37 3.93
C ARG A 245 33.91 -3.98 4.24
N LEU A 246 34.56 -3.24 5.15
CA LEU A 246 34.18 -1.88 5.50
C LEU A 246 34.65 -0.89 4.42
N ASN A 247 35.85 -1.08 3.87
CA ASN A 247 36.34 -0.29 2.73
C ASN A 247 35.41 -0.42 1.52
N ILE A 248 34.93 -1.63 1.20
CA ILE A 248 33.97 -1.84 0.13
C ILE A 248 32.67 -1.08 0.40
N VAL A 249 32.08 -1.22 1.60
CA VAL A 249 30.83 -0.52 1.92
C VAL A 249 31.00 1.00 1.96
N ARG A 250 32.14 1.50 2.44
CA ARG A 250 32.52 2.91 2.38
C ARG A 250 32.49 3.40 0.94
N ASP A 251 33.17 2.69 0.04
CA ASP A 251 33.26 3.07 -1.38
C ASP A 251 31.89 3.09 -2.05
N LEU A 252 31.07 2.05 -1.86
CA LEU A 252 29.70 1.99 -2.41
C LEU A 252 28.84 3.14 -1.89
N PHE A 253 28.97 3.48 -0.61
CA PHE A 253 28.23 4.57 0.01
C PHE A 253 28.70 5.93 -0.49
N VAL A 254 30.01 6.17 -0.56
CA VAL A 254 30.58 7.42 -1.08
C VAL A 254 30.25 7.58 -2.56
N PHE A 255 30.34 6.52 -3.36
CA PHE A 255 29.90 6.55 -4.76
C PHE A 255 28.44 6.97 -4.88
N SER A 256 27.55 6.42 -4.05
CA SER A 256 26.14 6.84 -3.98
C SER A 256 25.96 8.28 -3.47
N CYS A 257 26.83 8.79 -2.57
CA CYS A 257 26.83 10.19 -2.17
C CYS A 257 27.16 11.15 -3.32
N TYR A 258 27.94 10.71 -4.31
CA TYR A 258 28.35 11.52 -5.46
C TYR A 258 27.55 11.26 -6.74
N THR A 259 26.71 10.23 -6.78
CA THR A 259 25.85 9.92 -7.94
C THR A 259 24.36 9.96 -7.62
N GLY A 260 23.98 9.88 -6.33
CA GLY A 260 22.59 9.85 -5.91
C GLY A 260 21.87 8.54 -6.20
N LEU A 261 22.55 7.50 -6.70
CA LEU A 261 21.92 6.21 -6.98
C LEU A 261 21.33 5.56 -5.73
N SER A 262 20.18 4.90 -5.86
CA SER A 262 19.64 4.09 -4.76
C SER A 262 20.43 2.79 -4.63
N TYR A 263 20.32 2.11 -3.49
CA TYR A 263 20.97 0.81 -3.27
C TYR A 263 20.68 -0.17 -4.42
N VAL A 264 19.41 -0.28 -4.83
CA VAL A 264 19.00 -1.24 -5.87
C VAL A 264 19.58 -0.85 -7.23
N ASP A 265 19.58 0.44 -7.57
CA ASP A 265 20.13 0.90 -8.84
C ASP A 265 21.66 0.73 -8.88
N LEU A 266 22.35 0.96 -7.75
CA LEU A 266 23.80 0.75 -7.65
C LEU A 266 24.19 -0.73 -7.80
N MET A 267 23.49 -1.64 -7.10
CA MET A 267 23.80 -3.08 -7.17
C MET A 267 23.51 -3.68 -8.55
N ASN A 268 22.65 -3.03 -9.35
CA ASN A 268 22.32 -3.46 -10.72
C ASN A 268 23.09 -2.68 -11.79
N LEU A 269 23.98 -1.76 -11.42
CA LEU A 269 24.72 -0.93 -12.35
C LEU A 269 25.71 -1.78 -13.15
N LYS A 270 25.69 -1.65 -14.48
CA LYS A 270 26.55 -2.40 -15.41
C LYS A 270 27.40 -1.46 -16.25
N GLU A 271 28.43 -2.02 -16.88
CA GLU A 271 29.31 -1.27 -17.79
C GLU A 271 28.52 -0.54 -18.89
N ASN A 272 27.52 -1.20 -19.49
CA ASN A 272 26.68 -0.61 -20.54
C ASN A 272 25.84 0.59 -20.06
N ASN A 273 25.74 0.83 -18.75
CA ASN A 273 25.09 2.03 -18.22
C ASN A 273 26.04 3.24 -18.20
N ILE A 274 27.34 3.03 -18.41
CA ILE A 274 28.34 4.09 -18.46
C ILE A 274 28.51 4.51 -19.92
N THR A 275 28.28 5.78 -20.20
CA THR A 275 28.39 6.34 -21.56
C THR A 275 29.21 7.62 -21.53
N ALA A 276 30.03 7.86 -22.54
CA ALA A 276 30.65 9.17 -22.72
C ALA A 276 29.58 10.24 -22.99
N GLY A 277 29.68 11.38 -22.31
CA GLY A 277 28.91 12.58 -22.58
C GLY A 277 29.53 13.42 -23.70
N GLU A 278 28.78 14.41 -24.16
CA GLU A 278 29.26 15.40 -25.14
C GLU A 278 30.40 16.27 -24.57
N ASP A 279 30.49 16.37 -23.25
CA ASP A 279 31.55 17.03 -22.49
C ASP A 279 32.82 16.16 -22.32
N GLY A 280 32.82 14.94 -22.86
CA GLY A 280 33.90 13.97 -22.69
C GLY A 280 33.96 13.31 -21.31
N ALA A 281 33.06 13.67 -20.38
CA ALA A 281 32.96 13.02 -19.08
C ALA A 281 32.16 11.72 -19.18
N ASN A 282 32.33 10.81 -18.21
CA ASN A 282 31.47 9.63 -18.12
C ASN A 282 30.13 9.98 -17.48
N TRP A 283 29.06 9.39 -18.00
CA TRP A 283 27.69 9.55 -17.52
C TRP A 283 27.08 8.20 -17.19
N ILE A 284 26.29 8.15 -16.12
CA ILE A 284 25.43 7.02 -15.79
C ILE A 284 24.07 7.25 -16.44
N LYS A 285 23.65 6.36 -17.33
CA LYS A 285 22.34 6.35 -17.98
C LYS A 285 21.60 5.05 -17.63
N LEU A 286 20.50 5.17 -16.88
CA LEU A 286 19.66 4.04 -16.51
C LEU A 286 18.20 4.44 -16.29
N PHE A 287 17.32 3.44 -16.23
CA PHE A 287 15.95 3.61 -15.76
C PHE A 287 15.86 3.22 -14.30
N ARG A 288 15.41 4.14 -13.46
CA ARG A 288 15.33 3.93 -12.02
C ARG A 288 14.35 2.80 -11.70
N GLN A 289 14.79 1.78 -10.95
CA GLN A 289 14.01 0.57 -10.72
C GLN A 289 12.63 0.85 -10.09
N LYS A 290 12.54 1.83 -9.17
CA LYS A 290 11.31 2.11 -8.43
C LYS A 290 10.23 2.83 -9.27
N SER A 291 10.63 3.72 -10.16
CA SER A 291 9.72 4.64 -10.86
C SER A 291 9.74 4.49 -12.37
N ASN A 292 10.66 3.69 -12.91
CA ASN A 292 10.92 3.57 -14.35
C ASN A 292 11.19 4.91 -15.04
N GLU A 293 11.78 5.85 -14.31
CA GLU A 293 12.13 7.18 -14.84
C GLU A 293 13.58 7.16 -15.34
N PRO A 294 13.86 7.77 -16.51
CA PRO A 294 15.21 7.90 -17.01
C PRO A 294 16.03 8.75 -16.03
N THR A 295 17.24 8.28 -15.75
CA THR A 295 18.18 8.89 -14.82
C THR A 295 19.52 9.03 -15.53
N ASN A 296 19.92 10.28 -15.76
CA ASN A 296 21.18 10.65 -16.40
C ASN A 296 22.01 11.44 -15.39
N ILE A 297 23.15 10.90 -14.98
CA ILE A 297 23.99 11.48 -13.93
C ILE A 297 25.42 11.61 -14.45
N PRO A 298 25.99 12.83 -14.51
CA PRO A 298 27.42 12.99 -14.79
C PRO A 298 28.25 12.44 -13.63
N ILE A 299 29.29 11.67 -13.95
CA ILE A 299 30.15 11.04 -12.94
C ILE A 299 31.19 12.08 -12.47
N LEU A 300 31.05 12.50 -11.22
CA LEU A 300 31.99 13.43 -10.59
C LEU A 300 33.35 12.76 -10.33
N PRO A 301 34.47 13.51 -10.23
CA PRO A 301 35.82 12.95 -10.11
C PRO A 301 35.99 11.93 -8.98
N VAL A 302 35.37 12.17 -7.82
CA VAL A 302 35.42 11.23 -6.68
C VAL A 302 34.71 9.91 -7.01
N ALA A 303 33.56 9.97 -7.67
CA ALA A 303 32.84 8.77 -8.10
C ALA A 303 33.60 8.05 -9.23
N GLN A 304 34.25 8.80 -10.13
CA GLN A 304 35.07 8.26 -11.21
C GLN A 304 36.27 7.47 -10.66
N GLN A 305 36.98 8.01 -9.66
CA GLN A 305 38.08 7.29 -9.00
C GLN A 305 37.61 5.97 -8.38
N ILE A 306 36.44 5.97 -7.74
CA ILE A 306 35.87 4.74 -7.18
C ILE A 306 35.51 3.79 -8.32
N LEU A 307 34.82 4.25 -9.37
CA LEU A 307 34.44 3.43 -10.51
C LEU A 307 35.65 2.68 -11.09
N GLU A 308 36.74 3.38 -11.38
CA GLU A 308 37.94 2.78 -11.97
C GLU A 308 38.62 1.75 -11.06
N ARG A 309 38.49 1.86 -9.72
CA ARG A 309 39.01 0.83 -8.80
C ARG A 309 38.24 -0.49 -8.84
N TYR A 310 36.96 -0.45 -9.21
CA TYR A 310 36.10 -1.64 -9.28
C TYR A 310 35.89 -2.12 -10.72
N ARG A 311 36.20 -1.28 -11.71
CA ARG A 311 36.25 -1.65 -13.13
C ARG A 311 37.31 -2.74 -13.29
N HIS A 312 36.91 -3.92 -13.77
CA HIS A 312 37.77 -5.11 -13.93
C HIS A 312 38.21 -5.83 -12.63
N GLY A 313 37.45 -5.69 -11.54
CA GLY A 313 37.67 -6.51 -10.34
C GLY A 313 36.97 -7.88 -10.40
N ASP A 314 37.66 -8.95 -9.98
CA ASP A 314 37.19 -10.35 -10.02
C ASP A 314 35.75 -10.56 -9.50
N ARG A 315 35.36 -9.85 -8.44
CA ARG A 315 34.04 -10.00 -7.79
C ARG A 315 32.89 -9.39 -8.59
N ALA A 316 33.18 -8.41 -9.44
CA ALA A 316 32.21 -7.68 -10.23
C ALA A 316 31.92 -8.42 -11.56
N GLU A 317 32.97 -9.03 -12.13
CA GLU A 317 32.89 -9.83 -13.35
C GLU A 317 31.98 -11.06 -13.20
N ILE A 318 32.06 -11.75 -12.06
CA ILE A 318 31.20 -12.92 -11.76
C ILE A 318 29.70 -12.56 -11.79
N THR A 319 29.34 -11.37 -11.32
CA THR A 319 27.93 -10.95 -11.23
C THR A 319 27.46 -10.17 -12.47
N GLY A 320 28.38 -9.82 -13.38
CA GLY A 320 28.08 -8.98 -14.55
C GLY A 320 27.60 -7.56 -14.16
N THR A 321 28.04 -7.08 -13.01
CA THR A 321 27.73 -5.74 -12.45
C THR A 321 29.02 -5.02 -12.14
N LEU A 322 29.01 -3.69 -12.07
CA LEU A 322 30.20 -2.87 -11.79
C LEU A 322 30.71 -3.01 -10.34
N PHE A 323 29.82 -3.35 -9.41
CA PHE A 323 30.14 -3.43 -7.99
C PHE A 323 29.82 -4.81 -7.41
N PRO A 324 30.53 -5.24 -6.35
CA PRO A 324 30.22 -6.48 -5.64
C PRO A 324 28.81 -6.49 -5.06
N ASN A 325 28.08 -7.58 -5.27
CA ASN A 325 26.72 -7.70 -4.77
C ASN A 325 26.68 -8.01 -3.26
N LEU A 326 26.32 -7.02 -2.45
CA LEU A 326 26.16 -7.13 -1.00
C LEU A 326 24.70 -6.90 -0.61
N SER A 327 24.13 -7.74 0.25
CA SER A 327 22.74 -7.56 0.67
C SER A 327 22.52 -6.24 1.42
N ASN A 328 21.37 -5.60 1.20
CA ASN A 328 21.02 -4.31 1.82
C ASN A 328 21.12 -4.36 3.36
N GLN A 329 20.81 -5.51 3.96
CA GLN A 329 20.93 -5.71 5.41
C GLN A 329 22.39 -5.62 5.87
N LYS A 330 23.31 -6.32 5.19
CA LYS A 330 24.75 -6.30 5.50
C LYS A 330 25.33 -4.91 5.29
N VAL A 331 25.03 -4.28 4.17
CA VAL A 331 25.46 -2.90 3.87
C VAL A 331 25.02 -1.93 4.97
N ASN A 332 23.75 -1.96 5.39
CA ASN A 332 23.28 -1.08 6.47
C ASN A 332 23.85 -1.43 7.85
N SER A 333 24.23 -2.68 8.11
CA SER A 333 24.94 -3.05 9.34
C SER A 333 26.34 -2.42 9.36
N TYR A 334 27.08 -2.59 8.27
CA TYR A 334 28.45 -2.09 8.15
C TYR A 334 28.49 -0.55 8.11
N LEU A 335 27.47 0.10 7.54
CA LEU A 335 27.34 1.56 7.61
C LEU A 335 27.19 2.09 9.03
N LYS A 336 26.55 1.35 9.93
CA LYS A 336 26.47 1.74 11.34
C LYS A 336 27.83 1.62 12.03
N GLU A 337 28.61 0.58 11.72
CA GLU A 337 30.00 0.43 12.18
C GLU A 337 30.87 1.59 11.68
N ILE A 338 30.80 1.90 10.37
CA ILE A 338 31.53 3.02 9.74
C ILE A 338 31.15 4.35 10.41
N GLY A 339 29.85 4.61 10.63
CA GLY A 339 29.39 5.83 11.28
C GLY A 339 29.93 5.96 12.70
N PHE A 340 29.90 4.86 13.48
CA PHE A 340 30.44 4.83 14.83
C PHE A 340 31.95 5.12 14.85
N MET A 341 32.73 4.47 13.98
CA MET A 341 34.18 4.66 13.88
C MET A 341 34.60 6.07 13.43
N ASN A 342 33.70 6.81 12.76
CA ASN A 342 33.92 8.20 12.35
C ASN A 342 33.30 9.23 13.32
N GLY A 343 32.78 8.80 14.47
CA GLY A 343 32.15 9.70 15.46
C GLY A 343 30.84 10.34 14.98
N ILE A 344 30.20 9.77 13.96
CA ILE A 344 28.97 10.29 13.38
C ILE A 344 27.78 9.83 14.21
N LYS A 345 27.12 10.76 14.90
CA LYS A 345 25.95 10.47 15.76
C LYS A 345 24.69 10.08 14.98
N LYS A 346 24.65 10.36 13.68
CA LYS A 346 23.50 10.06 12.79
C LYS A 346 23.50 8.57 12.44
N VAL A 347 22.31 7.96 12.40
CA VAL A 347 22.18 6.57 11.95
C VAL A 347 22.40 6.50 10.45
N LEU A 348 23.55 5.95 10.05
CA LEU A 348 23.85 5.75 8.63
C LEU A 348 23.07 4.56 8.09
N THR A 349 22.30 4.84 7.04
CA THR A 349 21.69 3.84 6.18
C THR A 349 22.02 4.20 4.75
N PHE A 350 21.90 3.25 3.82
CA PHE A 350 22.25 3.52 2.43
C PHE A 350 21.42 4.66 1.82
N GLY A 351 20.20 4.87 2.28
CA GLY A 351 19.36 6.01 1.85
C GLY A 351 19.97 7.38 2.18
N VAL A 352 20.79 7.47 3.24
CA VAL A 352 21.50 8.70 3.63
C VAL A 352 22.44 9.18 2.53
N ALA A 353 23.03 8.27 1.75
CA ALA A 353 23.91 8.64 0.65
C ALA A 353 23.18 9.49 -0.39
N ARG A 354 22.01 9.03 -0.81
CA ARG A 354 21.17 9.75 -1.76
C ARG A 354 20.66 11.10 -1.24
N HIS A 355 20.36 11.18 0.06
CA HIS A 355 20.02 12.48 0.68
C HIS A 355 21.24 13.40 0.72
N THR A 356 22.44 12.87 0.97
CA THR A 356 23.71 13.60 0.97
C THR A 356 24.06 14.12 -0.42
N PHE A 357 23.83 13.33 -1.48
CA PHE A 357 23.97 13.77 -2.87
C PHE A 357 23.10 14.99 -3.17
N ALA A 358 21.79 14.87 -2.89
CA ALA A 358 20.83 15.92 -3.16
C ALA A 358 21.11 17.20 -2.36
N THR A 359 21.56 17.06 -1.11
CA THR A 359 21.79 18.22 -0.23
C THR A 359 23.18 18.77 -0.38
N THR A 360 24.17 18.06 0.16
CA THR A 360 25.54 18.54 0.34
C THR A 360 26.34 18.56 -0.95
N VAL A 361 26.19 17.56 -1.83
CA VAL A 361 26.97 17.51 -3.08
C VAL A 361 26.38 18.45 -4.15
N THR A 362 25.06 18.59 -4.24
CA THR A 362 24.41 19.32 -5.34
C THR A 362 23.76 20.64 -4.91
N LEU A 363 22.66 20.61 -4.14
CA LEU A 363 21.91 21.83 -3.79
C LEU A 363 22.77 22.87 -3.03
N SER A 364 23.67 22.42 -2.15
CA SER A 364 24.63 23.29 -1.46
C SER A 364 25.73 23.87 -2.37
N ASN A 365 25.95 23.27 -3.54
CA ASN A 365 26.86 23.76 -4.58
C ASN A 365 26.09 24.36 -5.77
N ASN A 366 24.94 24.99 -5.49
CA ASN A 366 24.16 25.78 -6.44
C ASN A 366 23.56 25.05 -7.65
N VAL A 367 23.54 23.71 -7.64
CA VAL A 367 22.84 22.95 -8.69
C VAL A 367 21.32 23.17 -8.58
N PRO A 368 20.61 23.55 -9.67
CA PRO A 368 19.16 23.76 -9.64
C PRO A 368 18.38 22.52 -9.19
N ILE A 369 17.28 22.73 -8.46
CA ILE A 369 16.47 21.63 -7.91
C ILE A 369 15.84 20.78 -9.00
N GLU A 370 15.53 21.35 -10.15
CA GLU A 370 14.99 20.69 -11.33
C GLU A 370 16.01 19.69 -11.88
N THR A 371 17.27 20.11 -12.00
CA THR A 371 18.39 19.27 -12.44
C THR A 371 18.61 18.13 -11.45
N VAL A 372 18.65 18.43 -10.14
CA VAL A 372 18.76 17.39 -9.10
C VAL A 372 17.58 16.42 -9.16
N SER A 373 16.36 16.92 -9.36
CA SER A 373 15.16 16.08 -9.48
C SER A 373 15.25 15.10 -10.65
N LYS A 374 15.76 15.54 -11.81
CA LYS A 374 15.97 14.71 -12.99
C LYS A 374 17.11 13.69 -12.79
N MET A 375 18.26 14.12 -12.25
CA MET A 375 19.37 13.21 -11.90
C MET A 375 18.97 12.15 -10.87
N MET A 376 17.95 12.43 -10.07
CA MET A 376 17.41 11.47 -9.11
C MET A 376 16.31 10.58 -9.70
N GLY A 377 15.77 10.85 -10.89
CA GLY A 377 14.63 10.08 -11.44
C GLY A 377 13.37 10.25 -10.58
N HIS A 378 13.10 11.46 -10.10
CA HIS A 378 11.86 11.79 -9.40
C HIS A 378 10.77 12.22 -10.39
N THR A 379 9.62 11.56 -10.36
CA THR A 379 8.44 11.90 -11.19
C THR A 379 7.85 13.27 -10.89
N LYS A 380 8.04 13.77 -9.67
CA LYS A 380 7.51 15.07 -9.21
C LYS A 380 8.60 15.83 -8.46
N ILE A 381 8.79 17.10 -8.81
CA ILE A 381 9.74 18.02 -8.14
C ILE A 381 9.43 18.14 -6.64
N ALA A 382 8.15 18.05 -6.24
CA ALA A 382 7.74 18.02 -4.84
C ALA A 382 8.44 16.93 -4.01
N THR A 383 8.89 15.84 -4.63
CA THR A 383 9.69 14.80 -3.95
C THR A 383 11.09 15.30 -3.57
N THR A 384 11.66 16.19 -4.38
CA THR A 384 12.97 16.83 -4.14
C THR A 384 12.83 17.99 -3.14
N GLN A 385 11.64 18.58 -2.99
CA GLN A 385 11.38 19.62 -1.98
C GLN A 385 11.47 19.10 -0.53
N ILE A 386 11.57 17.78 -0.30
CA ILE A 386 11.85 17.24 1.04
C ILE A 386 13.20 17.76 1.59
N TYR A 387 14.09 18.24 0.72
CA TYR A 387 15.38 18.85 1.04
C TYR A 387 15.28 20.36 1.39
N ALA A 388 14.06 20.90 1.56
CA ALA A 388 13.81 22.34 1.76
C ALA A 388 14.63 23.00 2.87
N ARG A 389 15.08 22.27 3.90
CA ARG A 389 15.92 22.85 4.96
C ARG A 389 17.23 23.43 4.42
N VAL A 390 17.80 22.80 3.38
CA VAL A 390 19.02 23.30 2.72
C VAL A 390 18.69 24.50 1.84
N LEU A 391 17.55 24.48 1.15
CA LEU A 391 17.07 25.64 0.39
C LEU A 391 16.91 26.88 1.29
N LEU A 392 16.40 26.73 2.51
CA LEU A 392 16.26 27.86 3.44
C LEU A 392 17.60 28.51 3.82
N LYS A 393 18.66 27.73 4.04
CA LYS A 393 20.00 28.29 4.28
C LYS A 393 20.52 29.02 3.03
N LYS A 394 20.27 28.44 1.86
CA LYS A 394 20.67 28.99 0.56
C LYS A 394 19.98 30.33 0.25
N ILE A 395 18.74 30.55 0.70
CA ILE A 395 18.05 31.84 0.51
C ILE A 395 18.90 33.01 1.00
N GLY A 396 19.62 32.88 2.12
CA GLY A 396 20.48 33.95 2.62
C GLY A 396 21.64 34.26 1.66
N ASP A 397 22.29 33.21 1.15
CA ASP A 397 23.42 33.32 0.22
C ASP A 397 22.95 33.88 -1.14
N ASP A 398 21.83 33.36 -1.67
CA ASP A 398 21.22 33.78 -2.92
C ASP A 398 20.77 35.25 -2.86
N MET A 399 20.17 35.69 -1.74
CA MET A 399 19.76 37.09 -1.54
C MET A 399 20.96 38.02 -1.35
N SER A 400 22.06 37.54 -0.79
CA SER A 400 23.31 38.29 -0.66
C SER A 400 23.94 38.52 -2.04
N MET A 401 24.05 37.47 -2.86
CA MET A 401 24.52 37.59 -4.25
C MET A 401 23.61 38.49 -5.09
N LEU A 402 22.28 38.43 -4.89
CA LEU A 402 21.35 39.33 -5.57
C LEU A 402 21.57 40.79 -5.14
N ARG A 403 21.76 41.04 -3.84
CA ARG A 403 22.04 42.37 -3.31
C ARG A 403 23.30 42.97 -3.92
N GLU A 404 24.39 42.20 -3.97
CA GLU A 404 25.65 42.62 -4.61
C GLU A 404 25.46 42.98 -6.09
N LYS A 405 24.63 42.22 -6.82
CA LYS A 405 24.30 42.53 -8.23
C LYS A 405 23.45 43.79 -8.40
N LEU A 406 22.59 44.11 -7.44
CA LEU A 406 21.69 45.27 -7.49
C LEU A 406 22.31 46.56 -6.91
N GLU A 407 23.35 46.45 -6.07
CA GLU A 407 24.07 47.61 -5.51
C GLU A 407 24.69 48.58 -6.55
N PRO A 408 25.29 48.13 -7.67
CA PRO A 408 25.81 49.07 -8.69
C PRO A 408 24.73 49.88 -9.42
N GLU A 409 23.46 49.46 -9.41
CA GLU A 409 22.35 50.22 -10.03
C GLU A 409 21.83 51.37 -9.15
N PHE A 410 22.02 51.29 -7.83
CA PHE A 410 21.54 52.34 -6.90
C PHE A 410 22.48 53.54 -6.81
N ASN A 411 23.79 53.34 -6.96
CA ASN A 411 24.80 54.41 -6.89
C ASN A 411 24.88 55.28 -8.17
N GLN A 412 24.12 54.97 -9.22
CA GLN A 412 24.08 55.75 -10.46
C GLN A 412 22.94 56.77 -10.53
N ARG A 413 22.04 56.84 -9.53
CA ARG A 413 21.02 57.88 -9.49
C ARG A 413 21.58 59.14 -8.83
N PRO A 414 21.74 60.27 -9.54
CA PRO A 414 22.17 61.51 -8.91
C PRO A 414 21.15 61.92 -7.85
N VAL A 415 21.62 62.13 -6.62
CA VAL A 415 20.84 62.72 -5.55
C VAL A 415 20.36 64.08 -6.04
N ARG A 416 19.06 64.23 -6.31
CA ARG A 416 18.46 65.54 -6.63
C ARG A 416 18.67 66.44 -5.40
N LYS A 417 19.63 67.37 -5.48
CA LYS A 417 19.70 68.50 -4.56
C LYS A 417 18.38 69.26 -4.67
N ARG A 418 17.60 69.32 -3.59
CA ARG A 418 16.46 70.24 -3.50
C ARG A 418 17.03 71.65 -3.55
N SER A 419 16.79 72.36 -4.65
CA SER A 419 17.06 73.79 -4.78
C SER A 419 16.16 74.55 -3.80
N SER A 420 16.77 75.23 -2.83
CA SER A 420 16.12 76.08 -1.86
C SER A 420 15.98 77.52 -2.36
N ASP A 421 15.45 77.69 -3.57
CA ASP A 421 15.21 79.02 -4.16
C ASP A 421 13.79 79.10 -4.70
N ILE A 422 12.84 79.37 -3.81
CA ILE A 422 11.59 80.05 -4.16
C ILE A 422 11.44 81.26 -3.22
N VAL A 423 12.10 82.33 -3.65
CA VAL A 423 11.56 83.68 -3.83
C VAL A 423 10.67 84.23 -2.71
N LYS A 424 11.32 85.07 -1.89
CA LYS A 424 10.78 86.32 -1.37
C LYS A 424 10.04 87.10 -2.47
N LYS A 425 8.73 87.34 -2.33
CA LYS A 425 8.03 88.55 -2.80
C LYS A 425 6.54 88.50 -2.42
N VAL A 426 6.19 89.03 -1.24
CA VAL A 426 4.96 89.82 -1.04
C VAL A 426 5.27 90.84 0.05
N LYS A 427 5.37 92.11 -0.33
CA LYS A 427 5.09 93.27 0.50
C LYS A 427 4.26 94.22 -0.35
#